data_AF-A0A2T4A4C5-F1
#
_entry.id   AF-A0A2T4A4C5-F1
#
_cell.length_a   1.000
_cell.length_b   1.000
_cell.length_c   1.000
_cell.angle_alpha   90.00
_cell.angle_beta   90.00
_cell.angle_gamma   90.00
#
_symmetry.space_group_name_H-M   'P 1'
#
loop_
_entity.id
_entity.type
_entity.pdbx_description
1 polymer ?
#
loop_
_entity_poly.entity_id
_entity_poly.type
_entity_poly.pdbx_seq_one_letter_code
_entity_poly.pdbx_strand_id
1 'polypeptide(L)'
;MAAMERQSTPWETLQAFEDERLSTNSSVMRESLYGPFYAHLPNVYLDWELEGYVCRVLGSKCYGLKLPKPSNLMKHLRSPYHLRHDEMRAPRRQSPPPRTNDVRQNTKAVPDEVTTTNQVSTSIRQNTKATPNEATTPVELLNTRYIPRVIEITESQTGDLRSEISTPSKIEDSQVLLEEITATEALLSEIEDS
;
A
#
# COMPACT_ATOMS: atom_id res chain seq x y z
N MET A 1 6.28 -32.00 35.54
CA MET A 1 5.63 -32.63 34.37
C MET A 1 6.22 -31.99 33.14
N ALA A 2 7.01 -32.73 32.35
CA ALA A 2 7.64 -32.20 31.15
C ALA A 2 6.64 -32.30 29.99
N ALA A 3 6.33 -31.17 29.34
CA ALA A 3 5.58 -31.17 28.09
C ALA A 3 6.48 -31.79 27.02
N MET A 4 6.08 -32.95 26.48
CA MET A 4 6.73 -33.50 25.30
C MET A 4 6.45 -32.57 24.12
N GLU A 5 7.48 -31.94 23.57
CA GLU A 5 7.42 -31.27 22.27
C GLU A 5 7.00 -32.29 21.23
N ARG A 6 5.80 -32.13 20.67
CA ARG A 6 5.40 -32.85 19.46
C ARG A 6 6.27 -32.34 18.34
N GLN A 7 7.06 -33.23 17.75
CA GLN A 7 7.73 -32.94 16.48
C GLN A 7 6.66 -32.77 15.41
N SER A 8 6.67 -31.64 14.72
CA SER A 8 5.75 -31.37 13.61
C SER A 8 5.98 -32.40 12.50
N THR A 9 4.90 -32.91 11.93
CA THR A 9 5.00 -33.84 10.81
C THR A 9 5.47 -33.10 9.55
N PRO A 10 6.18 -33.75 8.61
CA PRO A 10 6.74 -33.08 7.43
C PRO A 10 5.70 -32.32 6.58
N TRP A 11 4.44 -32.78 6.55
CA TRP A 11 3.38 -32.11 5.80
C TRP A 11 2.87 -30.85 6.50
N GLU A 12 2.86 -30.79 7.83
CA GLU A 12 2.51 -29.58 8.59
C GLU A 12 3.49 -28.45 8.29
N THR A 13 4.78 -28.78 8.17
CA THR A 13 5.81 -27.81 7.80
C THR A 13 5.58 -27.27 6.39
N LEU A 14 5.24 -28.13 5.42
CA LEU A 14 4.94 -27.69 4.05
C LEU A 14 3.69 -26.82 3.98
N GLN A 15 2.64 -27.19 4.70
CA GLN A 15 1.41 -26.40 4.76
C GLN A 15 1.67 -25.02 5.38
N ALA A 16 2.45 -24.94 6.45
CA ALA A 16 2.80 -23.65 7.06
C ALA A 16 3.52 -22.71 6.09
N PHE A 17 4.45 -23.23 5.26
CA PHE A 17 5.10 -22.44 4.21
C PHE A 17 4.12 -21.95 3.14
N GLU A 18 3.16 -22.78 2.76
CA GLU A 18 2.18 -22.44 1.73
C GLU A 18 1.17 -21.41 2.23
N ASP A 19 0.71 -21.55 3.47
CA ASP A 19 -0.13 -20.58 4.17
C ASP A 19 0.56 -19.22 4.33
N GLU A 20 1.85 -19.19 4.70
CA GLU A 20 2.65 -17.96 4.78
C GLU A 20 2.77 -17.28 3.39
N ARG A 21 2.98 -18.08 2.34
CA ARG A 21 3.05 -17.58 0.96
C ARG A 21 1.70 -17.01 0.51
N LEU A 22 0.59 -17.71 0.79
CA LEU A 22 -0.76 -17.26 0.46
C LEU A 22 -1.16 -16.01 1.24
N SER A 23 -0.80 -15.94 2.51
CA SER A 23 -1.02 -14.75 3.35
C SER A 23 -0.34 -13.53 2.73
N THR A 24 0.94 -13.65 2.36
CA THR A 24 1.69 -12.58 1.71
C THR A 24 1.10 -12.19 0.35
N ASN A 25 0.59 -13.15 -0.42
CA ASN A 25 0.00 -12.88 -1.73
C ASN A 25 -1.35 -12.14 -1.63
N SER A 26 -2.10 -12.32 -0.54
CA SER A 26 -3.43 -11.72 -0.41
C SER A 26 -3.38 -10.19 -0.34
N SER A 27 -2.40 -9.62 0.38
CA SER A 27 -2.22 -8.17 0.49
C SER A 27 -1.80 -7.55 -0.86
N VAL A 28 -0.89 -8.21 -1.59
CA VAL A 28 -0.43 -7.78 -2.93
C VAL A 28 -1.58 -7.78 -3.96
N MET A 29 -2.43 -8.81 -3.93
CA MET A 29 -3.62 -8.88 -4.79
C MET A 29 -4.61 -7.76 -4.45
N ARG A 30 -4.82 -7.48 -3.16
CA ARG A 30 -5.69 -6.39 -2.71
C ARG A 30 -5.13 -5.02 -3.09
N GLU A 31 -3.83 -4.80 -2.97
CA GLU A 31 -3.17 -3.59 -3.45
C GLU A 31 -3.36 -3.42 -4.97
N SER A 32 -3.21 -4.49 -5.75
CA SER A 32 -3.40 -4.43 -7.20
C SER A 32 -4.85 -4.12 -7.59
N LEU A 33 -5.82 -4.71 -6.90
CA LEU A 33 -7.25 -4.52 -7.16
C LEU A 33 -7.77 -3.16 -6.69
N TYR A 34 -7.35 -2.71 -5.50
CA TYR A 34 -7.91 -1.53 -4.84
C TYR A 34 -7.01 -0.29 -4.92
N GLY A 35 -5.71 -0.45 -5.19
CA GLY A 35 -4.72 0.62 -5.34
C GLY A 35 -5.20 1.80 -6.20
N PRO A 36 -5.83 1.58 -7.37
CA PRO A 36 -6.35 2.66 -8.20
C PRO A 36 -7.37 3.58 -7.50
N PHE A 37 -8.11 3.10 -6.50
CA PHE A 37 -9.04 3.94 -5.72
C PHE A 37 -8.32 4.92 -4.77
N TYR A 38 -7.08 4.62 -4.39
CA TYR A 38 -6.28 5.43 -3.46
C TYR A 38 -5.16 6.20 -4.15
N ALA A 39 -5.01 6.09 -5.48
CA ALA A 39 -3.94 6.72 -6.24
C ALA A 39 -3.84 8.25 -6.06
N HIS A 40 -4.93 8.91 -5.64
CA HIS A 40 -4.96 10.35 -5.36
C HIS A 40 -4.56 10.73 -3.92
N LEU A 41 -4.22 9.76 -3.07
CA LEU A 41 -3.78 9.94 -1.67
C LEU A 41 -2.37 9.36 -1.48
N PRO A 42 -1.32 9.97 -2.03
CA PRO A 42 0.03 9.39 -2.04
C PRO A 42 0.77 9.46 -0.69
N ASN A 43 0.28 10.25 0.27
CA ASN A 43 0.96 10.52 1.54
C ASN A 43 0.34 9.76 2.72
N VAL A 44 -0.73 8.99 2.50
CA VAL A 44 -1.38 8.20 3.55
C VAL A 44 -0.87 6.75 3.55
N TYR A 45 -0.81 6.17 4.75
CA TYR A 45 -0.56 4.74 4.90
C TYR A 45 -1.87 3.97 4.75
N LEU A 46 -1.83 2.89 3.97
CA LEU A 46 -2.98 2.04 3.68
C LEU A 46 -2.79 0.67 4.31
N ASP A 47 -3.87 0.13 4.88
CA ASP A 47 -3.92 -1.24 5.36
C ASP A 47 -4.54 -2.15 4.29
N TRP A 48 -3.71 -2.98 3.69
CA TRP A 48 -4.13 -3.95 2.67
C TRP A 48 -4.64 -5.26 3.25
N GLU A 49 -4.70 -5.45 4.58
CA GLU A 49 -5.24 -6.67 5.19
C GLU A 49 -6.76 -6.71 5.20
N LEU A 50 -7.42 -5.55 5.13
CA LEU A 50 -8.88 -5.50 5.14
C LEU A 50 -9.47 -5.91 3.79
N GLU A 51 -10.58 -6.66 3.83
CA GLU A 51 -11.29 -7.16 2.66
C GLU A 51 -12.50 -6.30 2.25
N GLY A 52 -12.79 -6.28 0.95
CA GLY A 52 -13.96 -5.61 0.38
C GLY A 52 -13.81 -4.09 0.19
N TYR A 53 -14.92 -3.40 -0.04
CA TYR A 53 -14.93 -1.95 -0.25
C TYR A 53 -14.93 -1.20 1.08
N VAL A 54 -13.78 -1.15 1.75
CA VAL A 54 -13.61 -0.51 3.06
C VAL A 54 -12.64 0.67 3.00
N CYS A 55 -12.76 1.61 3.93
CA CYS A 55 -11.74 2.64 4.11
C CYS A 55 -10.47 2.05 4.74
N ARG A 56 -9.34 2.12 4.03
CA ARG A 56 -8.04 1.56 4.44
C ARG A 56 -7.05 2.59 4.99
N VAL A 57 -7.45 3.85 5.09
CA VAL A 57 -6.55 4.96 5.48
C VAL A 57 -6.24 4.88 6.99
N LEU A 58 -5.00 4.52 7.33
CA LEU A 58 -4.56 4.36 8.72
C LEU A 58 -4.54 5.70 9.47
N GLY A 59 -5.10 5.69 10.68
CA GLY A 59 -5.25 6.88 11.53
C GLY A 59 -6.40 7.81 11.13
N SER A 60 -7.23 7.40 10.18
CA SER A 60 -8.48 8.10 9.86
C SER A 60 -9.61 7.68 10.83
N LYS A 61 -10.58 8.56 11.08
CA LYS A 61 -11.75 8.29 11.94
C LYS A 61 -12.71 7.27 11.33
N CYS A 62 -12.63 7.05 10.02
CA CYS A 62 -13.48 6.15 9.27
C CYS A 62 -12.73 4.89 8.82
N TYR A 63 -11.53 4.62 9.35
CA TYR A 63 -10.81 3.38 9.08
C TYR A 63 -11.68 2.16 9.38
N GLY A 64 -11.73 1.20 8.45
CA GLY A 64 -12.58 0.00 8.52
C GLY A 64 -14.05 0.23 8.13
N LEU A 65 -14.47 1.46 7.79
CA LEU A 65 -15.84 1.72 7.35
C LEU A 65 -16.15 0.96 6.06
N LYS A 66 -17.14 0.05 6.12
CA LYS A 66 -17.63 -0.72 4.97
C LYS A 66 -18.56 0.12 4.10
N LEU A 67 -18.33 0.11 2.78
CA LEU A 67 -19.15 0.77 1.78
C LEU A 67 -19.75 -0.27 0.83
N PRO A 68 -21.02 -0.14 0.42
CA PRO A 68 -21.69 -1.20 -0.33
C PRO A 68 -21.27 -1.29 -1.80
N LYS A 69 -20.65 -0.23 -2.35
CA LYS A 69 -20.34 -0.12 -3.79
C LYS A 69 -18.97 0.53 -3.99
N PRO A 70 -18.23 0.16 -5.04
CA PRO A 70 -16.93 0.78 -5.37
C PRO A 70 -17.05 2.29 -5.62
N SER A 71 -18.14 2.73 -6.24
CA SER A 71 -18.42 4.15 -6.47
C SER A 71 -18.59 4.94 -5.17
N ASN A 72 -19.13 4.33 -4.12
CA ASN A 72 -19.26 4.95 -2.81
C ASN A 72 -17.90 5.07 -2.13
N LEU A 73 -17.04 4.04 -2.24
CA LEU A 73 -15.67 4.11 -1.75
C LEU A 73 -14.90 5.25 -2.43
N MET A 74 -14.98 5.37 -3.75
CA MET A 74 -14.31 6.43 -4.48
C MET A 74 -14.80 7.84 -4.06
N LYS A 75 -16.13 8.03 -3.92
CA LYS A 75 -16.71 9.28 -3.41
C LYS A 75 -16.25 9.58 -1.99
N HIS A 76 -16.21 8.56 -1.13
CA HIS A 76 -15.73 8.67 0.25
C HIS A 76 -14.27 9.12 0.30
N LEU A 77 -13.38 8.47 -0.46
CA LEU A 77 -11.94 8.78 -0.51
C LEU A 77 -11.64 10.16 -1.12
N ARG A 78 -12.55 10.71 -1.93
CA ARG A 78 -12.46 12.07 -2.47
C ARG A 78 -13.08 13.13 -1.57
N SER A 79 -13.57 12.75 -0.38
CA SER A 79 -14.10 13.73 0.57
C SER A 79 -13.01 14.69 1.06
N PRO A 80 -13.34 15.94 1.41
CA PRO A 80 -12.37 16.91 1.93
C PRO A 80 -11.59 16.42 3.15
N TYR A 81 -12.19 15.52 3.93
CA TYR A 81 -11.56 14.91 5.08
C TYR A 81 -10.30 14.12 4.72
N HIS A 82 -10.38 13.22 3.72
CA HIS A 82 -9.25 12.39 3.31
C HIS A 82 -8.18 13.19 2.58
N LEU A 83 -8.59 14.16 1.75
CA LEU A 83 -7.65 15.07 1.09
C LEU A 83 -6.83 15.86 2.12
N ARG A 84 -7.49 16.44 3.13
CA ARG A 84 -6.78 17.12 4.23
C ARG A 84 -5.91 16.14 5.03
N HIS A 85 -6.35 14.91 5.24
CA HIS A 85 -5.55 13.90 5.96
C HIS A 85 -4.27 13.56 5.20
N ASP A 86 -4.35 13.42 3.87
CA ASP A 86 -3.20 13.24 2.99
C ASP A 86 -2.25 14.44 3.04
N GLU A 87 -2.78 15.66 2.88
CA GLU A 87 -1.99 16.90 2.97
C GLU A 87 -1.27 17.07 4.31
N MET A 88 -1.90 16.71 5.43
CA MET A 88 -1.27 16.78 6.75
C MET A 88 -0.13 15.78 6.92
N ARG A 89 -0.15 14.66 6.21
CA ARG A 89 0.92 13.66 6.20
C ARG A 89 1.97 13.91 5.12
N ALA A 90 1.68 14.77 4.14
CA ALA A 90 2.64 15.14 3.12
C ALA A 90 3.92 15.65 3.80
N PRO A 91 5.11 15.25 3.31
CA PRO A 91 6.36 15.80 3.79
C PRO A 91 6.26 17.31 3.75
N ARG A 92 6.37 17.98 4.91
CA ARG A 92 6.50 19.43 4.92
C ARG A 92 7.66 19.73 4.01
N ARG A 93 7.42 20.47 2.93
CA ARG A 93 8.48 21.03 2.10
C ARG A 93 9.32 21.88 3.05
N GLN A 94 10.38 21.29 3.58
CA GLN A 94 11.40 22.06 4.23
C GLN A 94 11.97 22.88 3.09
N SER A 95 11.64 24.17 3.09
CA SER A 95 12.44 25.15 2.36
C SER A 95 13.88 24.75 2.64
N PRO A 96 14.72 24.54 1.61
CA PRO A 96 16.14 24.40 1.87
C PRO A 96 16.53 25.55 2.80
N PRO A 97 17.33 25.29 3.86
CA PRO A 97 17.74 26.35 4.75
C PRO A 97 18.24 27.50 3.88
N PRO A 98 17.81 28.75 4.15
CA PRO A 98 18.20 29.89 3.33
C PRO A 98 19.71 29.77 3.16
N ARG A 99 20.16 29.71 1.90
CA ARG A 99 21.59 29.66 1.60
C ARG A 99 22.17 30.88 2.29
N THR A 100 22.80 30.69 3.44
CA THR A 100 23.72 31.68 3.95
C THR A 100 24.75 31.72 2.84
N ASN A 101 24.76 32.81 2.08
CA ASN A 101 25.92 33.15 1.28
C ASN A 101 27.01 33.49 2.30
N ASP A 102 27.48 32.48 3.03
CA ASP A 102 28.79 32.46 3.64
C ASP A 102 29.72 32.39 2.45
N VAL A 103 29.81 33.55 1.79
CA VAL A 103 30.91 33.96 0.95
C VAL A 103 32.09 33.61 1.79
N ARG A 104 32.68 32.46 1.46
CA ARG A 104 33.98 32.02 1.92
C ARG A 104 34.92 33.09 1.42
N GLN A 105 35.00 34.20 2.16
CA GLN A 105 36.03 35.20 1.97
C GLN A 105 37.29 34.43 2.19
N ASN A 106 37.93 34.13 1.06
CA ASN A 106 39.16 33.42 0.92
C ASN A 106 40.20 34.20 1.74
N THR A 107 40.30 33.88 3.03
CA THR A 107 41.36 34.36 3.90
C THR A 107 42.63 33.72 3.37
N LYS A 108 43.32 34.52 2.56
CA LYS A 108 44.67 34.27 2.08
C LYS A 108 45.52 34.05 3.33
N ALA A 109 45.91 32.80 3.56
CA ALA A 109 46.78 32.42 4.65
C ALA A 109 48.12 33.16 4.50
N VAL A 110 48.41 34.02 5.47
CA VAL A 110 49.79 34.34 5.87
C VAL A 110 50.00 33.59 7.18
N PRO A 111 50.95 32.65 7.26
CA PRO A 111 51.33 32.06 8.53
C PRO A 111 52.30 33.02 9.21
N ASP A 112 51.94 33.48 10.41
CA ASP A 112 52.93 33.69 11.45
C ASP A 112 52.29 33.56 12.83
N GLU A 113 53.08 32.98 13.72
CA GLU A 113 52.78 32.50 15.06
C GLU A 113 52.18 33.56 16.03
N VAL A 114 51.80 33.03 17.20
CA VAL A 114 51.75 33.70 18.52
C VAL A 114 50.34 33.98 19.09
N THR A 115 49.86 33.00 19.85
CA THR A 115 49.53 33.12 21.30
C THR A 115 48.16 33.69 21.74
N THR A 116 47.60 32.96 22.73
CA THR A 116 46.71 33.41 23.83
C THR A 116 45.19 33.41 23.63
N THR A 117 44.57 32.42 24.28
CA THR A 117 43.54 32.53 25.34
C THR A 117 42.43 33.60 25.19
N ASN A 118 41.18 33.16 25.07
CA ASN A 118 40.18 33.27 26.15
C ASN A 118 38.76 32.91 25.67
N GLN A 119 38.04 32.28 26.60
CA GLN A 119 36.60 32.07 26.60
C GLN A 119 35.83 33.40 26.49
N VAL A 120 34.59 33.35 25.98
CA VAL A 120 33.39 33.95 26.61
C VAL A 120 32.15 33.62 25.76
N SER A 121 31.13 33.14 26.47
CA SER A 121 29.75 32.94 26.05
C SER A 121 29.12 34.17 25.40
N THR A 122 28.20 33.99 24.44
CA THR A 122 26.98 34.81 24.42
C THR A 122 25.83 34.11 23.70
N SER A 123 24.74 33.98 24.45
CA SER A 123 23.40 33.62 24.03
C SER A 123 22.78 34.80 23.28
N ILE A 124 22.24 34.58 22.08
CA ILE A 124 21.32 35.53 21.45
C ILE A 124 20.15 34.74 20.84
N ARG A 125 19.00 34.81 21.54
CA ARG A 125 17.66 34.60 20.99
C ARG A 125 17.37 35.73 19.99
N GLN A 126 16.94 35.41 18.78
CA GLN A 126 16.09 36.32 18.02
C GLN A 126 14.85 35.61 17.48
N ASN A 127 13.74 36.21 17.90
CA ASN A 127 12.36 35.92 17.65
C ASN A 127 11.98 36.70 16.37
N THR A 128 11.68 36.04 15.26
CA THR A 128 11.14 36.73 14.07
C THR A 128 9.76 36.20 13.73
N LYS A 129 8.79 37.05 14.05
CA LYS A 129 7.38 37.03 13.65
C LYS A 129 7.30 37.10 12.12
N ALA A 130 6.77 36.06 11.48
CA ALA A 130 6.51 36.03 10.04
C ALA A 130 5.02 36.27 9.77
N THR A 131 4.75 37.36 9.07
CA THR A 131 3.47 37.77 8.48
C THR A 131 3.21 36.95 7.20
N PRO A 132 1.98 36.57 6.86
CA PRO A 132 1.68 35.84 5.62
C PRO A 132 1.33 36.81 4.49
N ASN A 133 1.97 36.66 3.35
CA ASN A 133 1.60 37.32 2.11
C ASN A 133 1.34 36.27 1.01
N GLU A 134 0.17 36.44 0.42
CA GLU A 134 -0.48 35.68 -0.62
C GLU A 134 0.29 35.63 -1.96
N ALA A 135 -0.16 34.65 -2.75
CA ALA A 135 -0.12 34.58 -4.20
C ALA A 135 1.21 34.18 -4.85
N THR A 136 1.31 32.89 -5.21
CA THR A 136 2.03 32.49 -6.42
C THR A 136 1.30 31.33 -7.09
N THR A 137 1.05 31.54 -8.37
CA THR A 137 0.34 30.79 -9.41
C THR A 137 1.06 29.48 -9.84
N PRO A 138 0.49 28.67 -10.76
CA PRO A 138 0.58 27.21 -10.72
C PRO A 138 1.88 26.68 -11.32
N VAL A 139 2.46 25.67 -10.68
CA VAL A 139 3.56 24.89 -11.23
C VAL A 139 2.97 23.67 -11.91
N GLU A 140 3.19 23.56 -13.23
CA GLU A 140 3.02 22.34 -14.01
C GLU A 140 3.75 21.18 -13.32
N LEU A 141 2.99 20.26 -12.73
CA LEU A 141 3.53 19.01 -12.23
C LEU A 141 3.69 18.06 -13.41
N LEU A 142 4.93 17.95 -13.87
CA LEU A 142 5.44 16.83 -14.65
C LEU A 142 5.07 15.52 -13.94
N ASN A 143 4.09 14.88 -14.56
CA ASN A 143 3.61 13.53 -14.35
C ASN A 143 4.78 12.53 -14.42
N THR A 144 5.38 12.22 -13.27
CA THR A 144 6.27 11.06 -13.16
C THR A 144 5.44 9.80 -13.25
N ARG A 145 5.35 9.28 -14.47
CA ARG A 145 4.80 7.96 -14.78
C ARG A 145 5.48 6.93 -13.90
N TYR A 146 4.73 6.34 -12.98
CA TYR A 146 5.06 5.07 -12.37
C TYR A 146 5.13 4.04 -13.50
N ILE A 147 6.34 3.58 -13.85
CA ILE A 147 6.55 2.50 -14.80
C ILE A 147 6.36 1.21 -14.01
N PRO A 148 5.27 0.45 -14.21
CA PRO A 148 5.16 -0.86 -13.60
C PRO A 148 6.33 -1.71 -14.10
N ARG A 149 7.07 -2.33 -13.18
CA ARG A 149 8.01 -3.41 -13.51
C ARG A 149 7.21 -4.49 -14.20
N VAL A 150 7.33 -4.57 -15.53
CA VAL A 150 6.94 -5.75 -16.30
C VAL A 150 7.83 -6.87 -15.77
N ILE A 151 7.25 -7.76 -14.98
CA ILE A 151 7.86 -9.05 -14.70
C ILE A 151 7.79 -9.78 -16.03
N GLU A 152 8.91 -9.81 -16.74
CA GLU A 152 9.10 -10.68 -17.89
C GLU A 152 9.03 -12.12 -17.36
N ILE A 153 7.83 -12.69 -17.42
CA ILE A 153 7.65 -14.13 -17.29
C ILE A 153 8.26 -14.68 -18.58
N THR A 154 9.50 -15.16 -18.48
CA THR A 154 10.13 -15.93 -19.56
C THR A 154 9.27 -17.16 -19.79
N GLU A 155 8.44 -17.11 -20.83
CA GLU A 155 7.72 -18.26 -21.38
C GLU A 155 8.75 -19.26 -21.88
N SER A 156 9.17 -20.15 -20.99
CA SER A 156 9.82 -21.40 -21.36
C SER A 156 8.79 -22.28 -22.06
N GLN A 157 8.70 -22.10 -23.38
CA GLN A 157 8.67 -23.16 -24.38
C GLN A 157 7.71 -24.33 -24.06
N THR A 158 6.40 -24.07 -24.07
CA THR A 158 5.41 -25.14 -24.27
C THR A 158 5.23 -25.34 -25.77
N GLY A 159 5.67 -26.51 -26.25
CA GLY A 159 5.63 -26.90 -27.64
C GLY A 159 4.24 -26.84 -28.26
N ASP A 160 4.25 -26.57 -29.56
CA ASP A 160 3.15 -26.72 -30.52
C ASP A 160 2.39 -28.04 -30.30
N LEU A 161 1.20 -27.94 -29.72
CA LEU A 161 0.12 -28.90 -29.92
C LEU A 161 -1.07 -28.16 -30.48
N ARG A 162 -1.01 -27.98 -31.80
CA ARG A 162 -2.10 -27.56 -32.68
C ARG A 162 -3.16 -28.67 -32.69
N SER A 163 -4.00 -28.71 -31.66
CA SER A 163 -5.19 -29.54 -31.63
C SER A 163 -6.40 -28.70 -32.03
N GLU A 164 -7.05 -29.16 -33.09
CA GLU A 164 -8.24 -28.62 -33.72
C GLU A 164 -9.39 -28.51 -32.70
N ILE A 165 -9.72 -27.29 -32.28
CA ILE A 165 -10.91 -27.03 -31.48
C ILE A 165 -12.08 -26.88 -32.45
N SER A 166 -12.73 -28.01 -32.69
CA SER A 166 -14.08 -28.10 -33.23
C SER A 166 -15.03 -27.35 -32.30
N THR A 167 -15.74 -26.35 -32.83
CA THR A 167 -16.77 -25.60 -32.11
C THR A 167 -18.04 -26.46 -31.95
N PRO A 168 -18.51 -26.76 -30.72
CA PRO A 168 -19.86 -27.30 -30.54
C PRO A 168 -20.89 -26.16 -30.61
N SER A 169 -21.66 -26.21 -31.69
CA SER A 169 -22.94 -25.53 -31.87
C SER A 169 -23.97 -26.02 -30.84
N LYS A 170 -24.75 -25.07 -30.29
CA LYS A 170 -25.99 -25.23 -29.52
C LYS A 170 -25.90 -25.92 -28.15
N ILE A 171 -25.98 -25.09 -27.11
CA ILE A 171 -26.42 -25.48 -25.77
C ILE A 171 -27.85 -24.93 -25.60
N GLU A 172 -28.82 -25.68 -26.10
CA GLU A 172 -30.19 -25.67 -25.60
C GLU A 172 -30.28 -26.96 -24.78
N ASP A 173 -30.04 -26.92 -23.47
CA ASP A 173 -30.45 -27.92 -22.46
C ASP A 173 -29.66 -27.72 -21.13
N SER A 174 -29.99 -26.68 -20.37
CA SER A 174 -29.42 -26.46 -19.03
C SER A 174 -30.47 -26.33 -17.91
N GLN A 175 -31.67 -26.91 -18.10
CA GLN A 175 -32.69 -26.96 -17.05
C GLN A 175 -32.71 -28.27 -16.24
N VAL A 176 -31.93 -29.29 -16.59
CA VAL A 176 -32.03 -30.62 -15.94
C VAL A 176 -31.08 -30.79 -14.73
N LEU A 177 -30.06 -29.96 -14.57
CA LEU A 177 -29.03 -30.15 -13.52
C LEU A 177 -29.35 -29.51 -12.16
N LEU A 178 -30.51 -28.87 -12.00
CA LEU A 178 -30.93 -28.24 -10.73
C LEU A 178 -31.80 -29.15 -9.84
N GLU A 179 -32.26 -30.30 -10.33
CA GLU A 179 -33.06 -31.24 -9.53
C GLU A 179 -32.24 -32.33 -8.83
N GLU A 180 -30.97 -32.53 -9.19
CA GLU A 180 -30.17 -33.62 -8.61
C GLU A 180 -29.42 -33.22 -7.31
N ILE A 181 -29.33 -31.92 -7.01
CA ILE A 181 -28.63 -31.41 -5.81
C ILE A 181 -29.55 -31.44 -4.57
N THR A 182 -30.87 -31.47 -4.73
CA THR A 182 -31.82 -31.54 -3.60
C THR A 182 -31.99 -32.94 -3.01
N ALA A 183 -31.47 -33.99 -3.65
CA ALA A 183 -31.60 -35.36 -3.16
C ALA A 183 -30.55 -35.77 -2.12
N THR A 184 -29.42 -35.07 -2.01
CA THR A 184 -28.31 -35.46 -1.12
C THR A 184 -28.35 -34.83 0.27
N GLU A 185 -29.14 -33.77 0.51
CA GLU A 185 -29.31 -33.20 1.86
C GLU A 185 -30.23 -34.02 2.77
N ALA A 186 -31.03 -34.95 2.22
CA ALA A 186 -31.95 -35.76 3.02
C ALA A 186 -31.28 -36.95 3.74
N LEU A 187 -30.07 -37.37 3.32
CA LEU A 187 -29.40 -38.56 3.87
C LEU A 187 -28.45 -38.29 5.05
N LEU A 188 -28.20 -37.02 5.39
CA LEU A 188 -27.29 -36.68 6.50
C LEU A 188 -28.00 -36.41 7.83
N SER A 189 -29.33 -36.46 7.85
CA SER A 189 -30.15 -36.18 9.04
C SER A 189 -30.40 -37.39 9.95
N GLU A 190 -29.95 -38.60 9.59
CA GLU A 190 -30.31 -39.86 10.28
C GLU A 190 -29.19 -40.49 11.15
N ILE A 191 -28.09 -39.79 11.44
CA ILE A 191 -26.95 -40.35 12.22
C ILE A 191 -26.78 -39.69 13.60
N GLU A 192 -27.83 -39.16 14.21
CA GLU A 192 -27.82 -38.79 15.63
C GLU A 192 -28.82 -39.64 16.40
N ASP A 193 -28.34 -40.76 16.95
CA ASP A 193 -28.63 -41.27 18.31
C ASP A 193 -28.29 -42.77 18.43
N SER A 194 -27.05 -43.06 18.87
CA SER A 194 -26.68 -44.32 19.55
C SER A 194 -25.42 -44.15 20.38
#